data_AF-A0A956LGL3-F1
#
_entry.id   AF-A0A956LGL3-F1
#
_cell.length_a   1.000
_cell.length_b   1.000
_cell.length_c   1.000
_cell.angle_alpha   90.00
_cell.angle_beta   90.00
_cell.angle_gamma   90.00
#
_symmetry.space_group_name_H-M   'P 1'
#
loop_
_entity.id
_entity.type
_entity.pdbx_description
1 polymer ?
#
loop_
_entity_poly.entity_id
_entity_poly.type
_entity_poly.pdbx_seq_one_letter_code
_entity_poly.pdbx_strand_id
1 'polypeptide(L)'
;MQGGGERWGCARCHDPDPEQAWRWLSARTQPRQPLIQESHFMVSVTICIDCGQRFVRVFSEQIDWHGGDDPQHTEIVPARPDELTALTPGVSERTVVELLQRLCADGRPRLVRDWPSSGSIHTAWTTGHLWLPRHD
;
A
#
# COMPACT_ATOMS: atom_id res chain seq x y z
N MET A 1 3.51 22.28 -19.12
CA MET A 1 2.88 22.56 -17.82
C MET A 1 3.71 21.86 -16.78
N GLN A 2 4.55 22.59 -16.04
CA GLN A 2 5.46 22.01 -15.05
C GLN A 2 4.66 21.82 -13.75
N GLY A 3 4.23 20.59 -13.47
CA GLY A 3 3.59 20.23 -12.21
C GLY A 3 4.64 20.32 -11.10
N GLY A 4 4.47 21.24 -10.15
CA GLY A 4 5.22 21.24 -8.91
C GLY A 4 4.90 19.95 -8.17
N GLY A 5 5.78 18.96 -8.29
CA GLY A 5 5.58 17.62 -7.74
C GLY A 5 5.41 17.71 -6.23
N GLU A 6 4.24 17.32 -5.76
CA GLU A 6 4.01 17.15 -4.34
C GLU A 6 5.01 16.12 -3.78
N ARG A 7 5.74 16.52 -2.75
CA ARG A 7 6.79 15.66 -2.18
C ARG A 7 6.17 14.74 -1.14
N TRP A 8 6.04 13.46 -1.50
CA TRP A 8 5.58 12.43 -0.60
C TRP A 8 6.70 11.98 0.34
N GLY A 9 6.47 12.02 1.64
CA GLY A 9 7.39 11.45 2.62
C GLY A 9 8.77 12.11 2.74
N CYS A 10 9.68 11.37 3.37
CA CYS A 10 11.09 11.72 3.51
C CYS A 10 11.96 10.79 2.65
N ALA A 11 13.27 11.07 2.60
CA ALA A 11 14.23 10.27 1.84
C ALA A 11 14.31 8.78 2.26
N ARG A 12 13.72 8.40 3.40
CA ARG A 12 13.67 7.01 3.87
C ARG A 12 12.41 6.27 3.44
N CYS A 13 11.23 6.84 3.69
CA CYS A 13 9.96 6.22 3.30
C CYS A 13 9.58 6.43 1.83
N HIS A 14 10.33 7.29 1.15
CA HIS A 14 10.23 7.54 -0.29
C HIS A 14 11.62 7.44 -0.94
N ASP A 15 12.43 6.50 -0.45
CA ASP A 15 13.75 6.21 -1.02
C ASP A 15 13.57 5.82 -2.50
N PRO A 16 14.34 6.39 -3.44
CA PRO A 16 14.24 6.03 -4.86
C PRO A 16 14.57 4.55 -5.11
N ASP A 17 15.32 3.89 -4.23
CA ASP A 17 15.46 2.44 -4.23
C ASP A 17 14.23 1.80 -3.57
N PRO A 18 13.38 1.08 -4.34
CA PRO A 18 12.13 0.52 -3.83
C PRO A 18 12.37 -0.54 -2.73
N GLU A 19 13.48 -1.29 -2.75
CA GLU A 19 13.77 -2.26 -1.69
C GLU A 19 14.11 -1.56 -0.37
N GLN A 20 14.80 -0.43 -0.44
CA GLN A 20 15.13 0.38 0.74
C GLN A 20 13.89 1.05 1.32
N ALA A 21 13.04 1.61 0.46
CA ALA A 21 11.74 2.14 0.87
C ALA A 21 10.86 1.06 1.51
N TRP A 22 10.82 -0.14 0.94
CA TRP A 22 10.06 -1.27 1.47
C TRP A 22 10.55 -1.70 2.86
N ARG A 23 11.86 -1.90 3.02
CA ARG A 23 12.46 -2.24 4.32
C ARG A 23 12.12 -1.20 5.37
N TRP A 24 12.18 0.07 5.00
CA TRP A 24 11.83 1.15 5.90
C TRP A 24 10.34 1.13 6.26
N LEU A 25 9.45 1.09 5.27
CA LEU A 25 8.00 1.13 5.50
C LEU A 25 7.49 -0.09 6.26
N SER A 26 8.14 -1.24 6.10
CA SER A 26 7.78 -2.49 6.81
C SER A 26 8.24 -2.49 8.27
N ALA A 27 9.37 -1.86 8.58
CA ALA A 27 9.99 -1.93 9.91
C ALA A 27 9.82 -0.66 10.75
N ARG A 28 9.58 0.49 10.12
CA ARG A 28 9.66 1.84 10.72
C ARG A 28 8.38 2.64 10.47
N THR A 29 7.25 1.96 10.54
CA THR A 29 5.93 2.62 10.54
C THR A 29 5.14 2.26 11.79
N GLN A 30 4.37 3.21 12.28
CA GLN A 30 3.40 2.99 13.34
C GLN A 30 2.07 2.58 12.69
N PRO A 31 1.56 1.36 12.93
CA PRO A 31 0.24 0.97 12.45
C PRO A 31 -0.84 1.74 13.22
N ARG A 32 -1.87 2.17 12.51
CA ARG A 32 -3.17 2.49 13.11
C ARG A 32 -4.02 1.21 13.19
N GLN A 33 -5.19 1.31 13.81
CA GLN A 33 -6.16 0.21 13.77
C GLN A 33 -6.41 -0.20 12.30
N PRO A 34 -6.42 -1.51 12.00
CA PRO A 34 -6.73 -1.98 10.66
C PRO A 34 -8.15 -1.55 10.28
N LEU A 35 -8.30 -1.17 9.02
CA LEU A 35 -9.59 -0.82 8.42
C LEU A 35 -10.35 -2.09 8.04
N ILE A 36 -9.62 -3.04 7.47
CA ILE A 36 -10.05 -4.39 7.12
C ILE A 36 -8.96 -5.35 7.62
N GLN A 37 -9.38 -6.42 8.29
CA GLN A 37 -8.48 -7.42 8.87
C GLN A 37 -9.04 -8.83 8.62
N GLU A 38 -8.94 -9.27 7.37
CA GLU A 38 -9.27 -10.62 6.96
C GLU A 38 -7.97 -11.43 6.81
N SER A 39 -8.08 -12.75 6.77
CA SER A 39 -6.91 -13.63 6.70
C SER A 39 -6.04 -13.37 5.46
N HIS A 40 -6.68 -13.07 4.33
CA HIS A 40 -6.04 -12.97 3.01
C HIS A 40 -6.10 -11.54 2.45
N PHE A 41 -6.79 -10.64 3.14
CA PHE A 41 -6.95 -9.26 2.70
C PHE A 41 -6.92 -8.32 3.90
N MET A 42 -5.91 -7.46 3.93
CA MET A 42 -5.70 -6.53 5.02
C MET A 42 -5.50 -5.12 4.49
N VAL A 43 -6.22 -4.18 5.08
CA VAL A 43 -6.05 -2.76 4.78
C VAL A 43 -5.82 -2.03 6.07
N SER A 44 -4.71 -1.28 6.11
CA SER A 44 -4.33 -0.51 7.30
C SER A 44 -3.77 0.85 6.91
N VAL A 45 -3.91 1.81 7.82
CA VAL A 45 -3.19 3.07 7.72
C VAL A 45 -1.92 2.96 8.54
N THR A 46 -0.78 3.25 7.94
CA THR A 46 0.51 3.31 8.62
C THR A 46 1.08 4.72 8.58
N ILE A 47 1.92 5.06 9.55
CA ILE A 47 2.53 6.38 9.68
C ILE A 47 4.05 6.22 9.73
N CYS A 48 4.78 6.86 8.83
CA CYS A 48 6.25 6.92 8.92
C CYS A 48 6.66 7.64 10.21
N ILE A 49 7.45 6.96 11.03
CA ILE A 49 7.86 7.51 12.33
C ILE A 49 8.84 8.69 12.22
N ASP A 50 9.47 8.87 11.06
CA ASP A 50 10.50 9.89 10.84
C ASP A 50 9.90 11.24 10.39
N CYS A 51 8.89 11.19 9.52
CA CYS A 51 8.32 12.39 8.91
C CYS A 51 6.81 12.54 9.09
N GLY A 52 6.13 11.57 9.72
CA GLY A 52 4.68 11.60 9.94
C GLY A 52 3.84 11.37 8.68
N GLN A 53 4.46 11.10 7.52
CA GLN A 53 3.74 10.75 6.29
C GLN A 53 2.86 9.53 6.52
N ARG A 54 1.58 9.65 6.13
CA ARG A 54 0.63 8.55 6.21
C ARG A 54 0.63 7.77 4.90
N PHE A 55 0.40 6.48 5.03
CA PHE A 55 0.27 5.55 3.92
C PHE A 55 -0.94 4.66 4.16
N VAL A 56 -1.63 4.30 3.08
CA VAL A 56 -2.56 3.17 3.07
C VAL A 56 -1.77 1.97 2.60
N ARG A 57 -1.68 0.95 3.46
CA ARG A 57 -1.07 -0.34 3.13
C ARG A 57 -2.18 -1.34 2.85
N VAL A 58 -2.15 -1.90 1.66
CA VAL A 58 -3.06 -2.94 1.20
C VAL A 58 -2.24 -4.20 1.02
N PHE A 59 -2.69 -5.28 1.64
CA PHE A 59 -2.12 -6.61 1.47
C PHE A 59 -3.23 -7.52 0.95
N SER A 60 -2.87 -8.34 -0.02
CA SER A 60 -3.74 -9.39 -0.56
C SER A 60 -2.92 -10.65 -0.81
N GLU A 61 -3.44 -11.78 -0.39
CA GLU A 61 -2.93 -13.12 -0.68
C GLU A 61 -3.92 -13.82 -1.61
N GLN A 62 -3.44 -14.35 -2.72
CA GLN A 62 -4.27 -15.09 -3.67
C GLN A 62 -4.21 -16.57 -3.31
N ILE A 63 -5.22 -17.09 -2.62
CA ILE A 63 -5.25 -18.50 -2.25
C ILE A 63 -5.50 -19.36 -3.49
N ASP A 64 -4.53 -20.19 -3.86
CA ASP A 64 -4.70 -21.20 -4.91
C ASP A 64 -4.87 -22.62 -4.35
N TRP A 65 -4.73 -22.78 -3.03
CA TRP A 65 -4.77 -24.05 -2.29
C TRP A 65 -3.77 -25.09 -2.79
N HIS A 66 -2.77 -24.66 -3.56
CA HIS A 66 -1.77 -25.50 -4.20
C HIS A 66 -0.42 -25.34 -3.52
N GLY A 67 -0.13 -26.24 -2.58
CA GLY A 67 1.20 -26.33 -1.96
C GLY A 67 1.48 -25.31 -0.84
N GLY A 68 0.56 -24.39 -0.55
CA GLY A 68 0.59 -23.53 0.64
C GLY A 68 1.59 -22.38 0.59
N ASP A 69 2.14 -22.06 -0.57
CA ASP A 69 2.96 -20.87 -0.83
C ASP A 69 2.19 -19.94 -1.77
N ASP A 70 1.10 -19.39 -1.25
CA ASP A 70 0.16 -18.57 -2.02
C ASP A 70 0.80 -17.22 -2.41
N PRO A 71 0.61 -16.73 -3.66
CA PRO A 71 1.13 -15.45 -4.07
C PRO A 71 0.60 -14.30 -3.20
N GLN A 72 1.51 -13.44 -2.74
CA GLN A 72 1.20 -12.25 -1.96
C GLN A 72 1.50 -10.98 -2.75
N HIS A 73 0.62 -10.01 -2.59
CA HIS A 73 0.75 -8.70 -3.18
C HIS A 73 0.56 -7.63 -2.09
N THR A 74 1.43 -6.63 -2.07
CA THR A 74 1.29 -5.48 -1.19
C THR A 74 1.44 -4.18 -1.96
N GLU A 75 0.48 -3.28 -1.80
CA GLU A 75 0.57 -1.89 -2.25
C GLU A 75 0.68 -0.95 -1.04
N ILE A 76 1.58 0.03 -1.12
CA ILE A 76 1.71 1.11 -0.13
C ILE A 76 1.55 2.45 -0.85
N VAL A 77 0.41 3.09 -0.61
CA VAL A 77 -0.01 4.33 -1.28
C VAL A 77 0.12 5.49 -0.30
N PRO A 78 0.90 6.54 -0.60
CA PRO A 78 0.97 7.71 0.27
C PRO A 78 -0.39 8.43 0.28
N ALA A 79 -0.78 8.94 1.45
CA ALA A 79 -2.04 9.64 1.64
C ALA A 79 -1.90 10.82 2.60
N ARG A 80 -2.70 11.85 2.36
CA ARG A 80 -2.79 13.02 3.23
C ARG A 80 -3.77 12.77 4.39
N PRO A 81 -3.60 13.46 5.53
CA PRO A 81 -4.52 13.34 6.67
C PRO A 81 -6.00 13.50 6.31
N ASP A 82 -6.34 14.47 5.47
CA ASP A 82 -7.69 14.83 5.05
C ASP A 82 -8.31 13.75 4.16
N GLU A 83 -7.52 13.13 3.28
CA GLU A 83 -7.95 12.01 2.42
C GLU A 83 -8.36 10.77 3.22
N LEU A 84 -7.83 10.61 4.44
CA LEU A 84 -8.08 9.45 5.30
C LEU A 84 -9.20 9.69 6.32
N THR A 85 -9.82 10.87 6.35
CA THR A 85 -10.85 11.22 7.34
C THR A 85 -12.10 10.34 7.26
N ALA A 86 -12.40 9.80 6.09
CA ALA A 86 -13.52 8.88 5.88
C ALA A 86 -13.22 7.43 6.28
N LEU A 87 -11.97 7.10 6.65
CA LEU A 87 -11.58 5.74 6.98
C LEU A 87 -11.70 5.49 8.49
N THR A 88 -12.68 4.69 8.86
CA THR A 88 -12.89 4.20 10.23
C THR A 88 -12.79 2.67 10.27
N PRO A 89 -12.45 2.07 11.42
CA PRO A 89 -12.51 0.61 11.58
C PRO A 89 -13.91 0.08 11.19
N GLY A 90 -13.97 -1.01 10.42
CA GLY A 90 -15.23 -1.59 9.93
C GLY A 90 -15.84 -0.90 8.71
N VAL A 91 -15.07 -0.04 8.03
CA VAL A 91 -15.44 0.51 6.73
C VAL A 91 -15.62 -0.62 5.70
N SER A 92 -16.59 -0.46 4.79
CA SER A 92 -16.81 -1.47 3.74
C SER A 92 -15.62 -1.58 2.79
N GLU A 93 -15.36 -2.79 2.28
CA GLU A 93 -14.35 -3.03 1.26
C GLU A 93 -14.52 -2.11 0.06
N ARG A 94 -15.75 -1.97 -0.43
CA ARG A 94 -16.09 -1.06 -1.53
C ARG A 94 -15.57 0.36 -1.31
N THR A 95 -15.79 0.92 -0.12
CA THR A 95 -15.33 2.29 0.21
C THR A 95 -13.82 2.39 0.21
N VAL A 96 -13.12 1.34 0.67
CA VAL A 96 -11.65 1.28 0.63
C VAL A 96 -11.14 1.23 -0.80
N VAL A 97 -11.74 0.39 -1.65
CA VAL A 97 -11.39 0.29 -3.08
C VAL A 97 -11.60 1.63 -3.79
N GLU A 98 -12.76 2.27 -3.57
CA GLU A 98 -13.08 3.59 -4.15
C GLU A 98 -12.06 4.67 -3.71
N LEU A 99 -11.64 4.65 -2.43
CA LEU A 99 -10.59 5.54 -1.96
C LEU A 99 -9.26 5.26 -2.65
N LEU A 100 -8.80 4.01 -2.69
CA LEU A 100 -7.51 3.66 -3.27
C LEU A 100 -7.46 4.01 -4.76
N GLN A 101 -8.54 3.77 -5.50
CA GLN A 101 -8.67 4.19 -6.89
C GLN A 101 -8.50 5.70 -7.04
N ARG A 102 -9.13 6.50 -6.17
CA ARG A 102 -8.96 7.95 -6.15
C ARG A 102 -7.53 8.37 -5.84
N LEU A 103 -6.91 7.78 -4.81
CA LEU A 103 -5.52 8.12 -4.43
C LEU A 103 -4.53 7.85 -5.57
N CYS A 104 -4.81 6.84 -6.39
CA CYS A 104 -3.97 6.41 -7.50
C CYS A 104 -4.24 7.16 -8.82
N ALA A 105 -5.41 7.80 -8.96
CA ALA A 105 -5.84 8.46 -10.20
C ALA A 105 -4.90 9.60 -10.66
N ASP A 106 -4.25 10.28 -9.72
CA ASP A 106 -3.42 11.47 -10.00
C ASP A 106 -1.96 11.12 -10.35
N GLY A 107 -1.65 9.86 -10.65
CA GLY A 107 -0.28 9.43 -10.97
C GLY A 107 0.67 9.43 -9.75
N ARG A 108 0.10 9.37 -8.54
CA ARG A 108 0.85 9.33 -7.28
C ARG A 108 1.78 8.10 -7.25
N PRO A 109 3.06 8.25 -6.85
CA PRO A 109 3.97 7.13 -6.70
C PRO A 109 3.50 6.23 -5.56
N ARG A 110 3.37 4.94 -5.85
CA ARG A 110 3.06 3.89 -4.88
C ARG A 110 4.11 2.81 -4.92
N LEU A 111 4.40 2.25 -3.75
CA LEU A 111 5.35 1.16 -3.62
C LEU A 111 4.57 -0.16 -3.71
N VAL A 112 4.97 -1.02 -4.63
CA VAL A 112 4.39 -2.34 -4.82
C VAL A 112 5.42 -3.39 -4.49
N ARG A 113 5.01 -4.45 -3.79
CA ARG A 113 5.78 -5.66 -3.63
C ARG A 113 4.96 -6.90 -3.99
N ASP A 114 5.48 -7.63 -4.95
CA ASP A 114 4.95 -8.90 -5.43
C ASP A 114 5.82 -10.04 -4.92
N TRP A 115 5.21 -10.95 -4.19
CA TRP A 115 5.82 -12.22 -3.77
C TRP A 115 5.05 -13.35 -4.45
N PRO A 116 5.50 -13.81 -5.64
CA PRO A 116 4.85 -14.92 -6.33
C PRO A 116 5.16 -16.25 -5.64
N SER A 117 4.28 -17.24 -5.82
CA SER A 117 4.48 -18.63 -5.39
C SER A 117 5.71 -19.31 -6.00
N SER A 118 6.18 -18.79 -7.12
CA SER A 118 7.45 -19.20 -7.73
C SER A 118 8.14 -18.01 -8.38
N GLY A 119 9.47 -17.98 -8.28
CA GLY A 119 10.29 -16.90 -8.84
C GLY A 119 10.85 -15.97 -7.77
N SER A 120 11.22 -14.77 -8.18
CA SER A 120 11.83 -13.77 -7.29
C SER A 120 10.78 -12.79 -6.78
N ILE A 121 10.98 -12.31 -5.56
CA ILE A 121 10.22 -11.19 -5.04
C ILE A 121 10.58 -9.93 -5.85
N HIS A 122 9.57 -9.16 -6.24
CA HIS A 122 9.75 -7.93 -6.98
C HIS A 122 9.21 -6.75 -6.16
N THR A 123 10.00 -5.68 -6.06
CA THR A 123 9.58 -4.44 -5.40
C THR A 123 9.83 -3.26 -6.33
N ALA A 124 8.84 -2.41 -6.53
CA ALA A 124 8.93 -1.32 -7.48
C ALA A 124 8.10 -0.10 -7.06
N TRP A 125 8.57 1.09 -7.47
CA TRP A 125 7.74 2.29 -7.52
C TRP A 125 6.93 2.28 -8.82
N THR A 126 5.62 2.50 -8.71
CA THR A 126 4.72 2.57 -9.86
C THR A 126 3.74 3.73 -9.71
N THR A 127 3.02 4.04 -10.78
CA THR A 127 2.00 5.09 -10.88
C THR A 127 0.79 4.56 -11.68
N GLY A 128 -0.32 5.30 -11.73
CA GLY A 128 -1.51 4.88 -12.49
C GLY A 128 -2.49 4.02 -11.68
N HIS A 129 -3.19 3.08 -12.29
CA HIS A 129 -4.26 2.34 -11.61
C HIS A 129 -3.74 1.31 -10.60
N LEU A 130 -4.35 1.32 -9.42
CA LEU A 130 -4.24 0.28 -8.41
C LEU A 130 -4.65 -1.07 -8.98
N TRP A 131 -3.89 -2.12 -8.66
CA TRP A 131 -4.26 -3.49 -8.98
C TRP A 131 -4.58 -4.22 -7.67
N LEU A 132 -5.87 -4.49 -7.45
CA LEU A 132 -6.28 -5.38 -6.38
C LEU A 132 -6.61 -6.72 -7.02
N PRO A 133 -5.84 -7.79 -6.74
CA PRO A 133 -6.25 -9.11 -7.14
C PRO A 133 -7.60 -9.43 -6.50
N ARG A 134 -8.38 -10.31 -7.14
CA ARG A 134 -9.54 -10.88 -6.47
C ARG A 134 -9.03 -11.71 -5.29
N HIS A 135 -9.50 -11.38 -4.10
CA HIS A 135 -9.37 -12.20 -2.90
C HIS A 135 -10.74 -12.87 -2.68
N ASP A 136 -10.78 -14.19 -2.83
CA ASP A 136 -11.95 -15.04 -2.58
C ASP A 136 -11.53 -16.22 -1.71
#